data_AF-A0A1I4UTD5-F1
#
_entry.id   AF-A0A1I4UTD5-F1
#
_cell.length_a   1.000
_cell.length_b   1.000
_cell.length_c   1.000
_cell.angle_alpha   90.00
_cell.angle_beta   90.00
_cell.angle_gamma   90.00
#
_symmetry.space_group_name_H-M   'P 1'
#
loop_
_entity.id
_entity.type
_entity.pdbx_description
1 polymer ?
#
loop_
_entity_poly.entity_id
_entity_poly.type
_entity_poly.pdbx_seq_one_letter_code
_entity_poly.pdbx_strand_id
1 'polypeptide(L)' 'MAALSACAASYALSHPNFQAAEEALQSAINHIHGAQEVNGPTFAGHAGRAIELIKEAQSEVAIADEFHQGRRW' A
#
# COMPACT_ATOMS: atom_id res chain seq x y z
N MET A 1 -0.35 26.78 -19.68
CA MET A 1 0.02 25.45 -19.14
C MET A 1 -1.22 24.87 -18.46
N ALA A 2 -1.89 23.91 -19.07
CA ALA A 2 -3.01 23.22 -18.46
C ALA A 2 -2.46 22.11 -17.55
N ALA A 3 -2.63 22.26 -16.24
CA ALA A 3 -2.32 21.21 -15.28
C ALA A 3 -3.37 20.10 -15.45
N LEU A 4 -2.97 18.98 -16.04
CA LEU A 4 -3.75 17.74 -15.99
C LEU A 4 -3.78 17.28 -14.53
N SER A 5 -4.85 17.65 -13.83
CA SER A 5 -5.19 17.06 -12.54
C SER A 5 -5.57 15.61 -12.81
N ALA A 6 -4.60 14.71 -12.64
CA ALA A 6 -4.88 13.29 -12.60
C ALA A 6 -5.69 13.05 -11.33
N CYS A 7 -7.01 12.94 -11.47
CA CYS A 7 -7.84 12.33 -10.45
C CYS A 7 -7.29 10.91 -10.24
N ALA A 8 -6.54 10.71 -9.16
CA ALA A 8 -6.26 9.39 -8.65
C ALA A 8 -7.61 8.82 -8.24
N ALA A 9 -8.26 8.11 -9.15
CA ALA A 9 -9.37 7.25 -8.80
C ALA A 9 -8.80 6.30 -7.74
N SER A 10 -9.19 6.49 -6.49
CA SER A 10 -9.01 5.49 -5.46
C SER A 10 -9.80 4.28 -5.93
N TYR A 11 -9.11 3.37 -6.60
CA TYR A 11 -9.68 2.10 -7.01
C TYR A 11 -10.09 1.39 -5.73
N ALA A 12 -11.39 1.40 -5.42
CA ALA A 12 -11.94 0.50 -4.43
C ALA A 12 -11.68 -0.92 -4.94
N LEU A 13 -10.97 -1.71 -4.13
CA LEU A 13 -10.74 -3.13 -4.44
C LEU A 13 -12.09 -3.83 -4.50
N SER A 14 -12.32 -4.63 -5.55
CA SER A 14 -13.63 -5.23 -5.77
C SER A 14 -13.83 -6.54 -5.00
N HIS A 15 -12.78 -7.08 -4.39
CA HIS A 15 -12.85 -8.29 -3.56
C HIS A 15 -12.68 -7.96 -2.07
N PRO A 16 -13.60 -8.41 -1.19
CA PRO A 16 -13.55 -8.09 0.23
C PRO A 16 -12.29 -8.61 0.93
N ASN A 17 -11.75 -9.76 0.49
CA ASN A 17 -10.50 -10.29 1.05
C ASN A 17 -9.28 -9.46 0.64
N PHE A 18 -9.27 -8.87 -0.55
CA PHE A 18 -8.20 -7.96 -0.98
C PHE A 18 -8.31 -6.61 -0.28
N GLN A 19 -9.53 -6.10 -0.08
CA GLN A 19 -9.74 -4.92 0.75
C GLN A 19 -9.23 -5.14 2.19
N ALA A 20 -9.59 -6.25 2.83
CA ALA A 20 -9.10 -6.57 4.16
C ALA A 20 -7.57 -6.73 4.21
N ALA A 21 -6.96 -7.27 3.14
CA ALA A 21 -5.51 -7.34 3.03
C ALA A 21 -4.87 -5.94 2.93
N GLU A 22 -5.43 -5.04 2.12
CA GLU A 22 -4.96 -3.65 2.01
C GLU A 22 -5.02 -2.93 3.37
N GLU A 23 -6.16 -3.04 4.08
CA GLU A 23 -6.34 -2.42 5.39
C GLU A 23 -5.31 -2.96 6.41
N ALA A 24 -5.02 -4.26 6.38
CA ALA A 24 -4.02 -4.88 7.24
C ALA A 24 -2.59 -4.42 6.91
N LEU A 25 -2.27 -4.29 5.61
CA LEU A 25 -0.97 -3.78 5.15
C LEU A 25 -0.77 -2.31 5.55
N GLN A 26 -1.80 -1.48 5.40
CA GLN A 26 -1.77 -0.08 5.81
C GLN A 26 -1.63 0.05 7.34
N SER A 27 -2.32 -0.80 8.11
CA SER A 27 -2.15 -0.89 9.56
C SER A 27 -0.71 -1.25 9.95
N ALA A 28 -0.09 -2.20 9.25
CA ALA A 28 1.31 -2.57 9.49
C ALA A 28 2.28 -1.39 9.25
N ILE A 29 2.09 -0.62 8.19
CA ILE A 29 2.88 0.61 7.93
C ILE A 29 2.73 1.59 9.11
N ASN A 30 1.50 1.83 9.56
CA ASN A 30 1.23 2.75 10.68
C ASN A 30 1.93 2.29 11.97
N HIS A 31 1.93 0.99 12.26
CA HIS A 31 2.63 0.43 13.41
C HIS A 31 4.16 0.58 13.30
N ILE A 32 4.74 0.41 12.11
CA ILE A 32 6.18 0.61 11.91
C ILE A 32 6.55 2.09 12.09
N HIS A 33 5.76 3.02 11.54
CA HIS A 33 5.96 4.45 11.76
C HIS A 33 5.86 4.81 13.25
N GLY A 34 4.84 4.32 13.96
CA GLY A 34 4.73 4.54 15.41
C GLY A 34 5.93 3.99 16.19
N ALA A 35 6.48 2.84 15.78
CA ALA A 35 7.70 2.31 16.38
C ALA A 35 8.93 3.21 16.13
N GLN A 36 9.05 3.79 14.92
CA GLN A 36 10.12 4.73 14.56
C GLN A 36 10.01 6.06 15.31
N GLU A 37 8.79 6.57 15.51
CA GLU A 37 8.53 7.81 16.25
C GLU A 37 8.99 7.72 17.70
N VAL A 38 8.80 6.55 18.33
CA VAL A 38 9.14 6.34 19.75
C VAL A 38 10.61 5.94 19.95
N ASN A 39 11.16 5.10 19.07
CA ASN A 39 12.45 4.42 19.31
C ASN A 39 13.59 4.92 18.40
N GLY A 40 13.31 5.87 17.52
CA GLY A 40 14.27 6.41 16.57
C GLY A 40 14.19 5.76 15.18
N PRO A 41 14.81 6.41 14.19
CA PRO A 41 14.22 6.52 12.86
C PRO A 41 14.27 5.27 11.98
N THR A 42 15.02 4.21 12.30
CA THR A 42 15.35 3.22 11.25
C THR A 42 15.47 1.77 11.68
N PHE A 43 15.68 1.44 12.96
CA PHE A 43 15.99 0.05 13.37
C PHE A 43 17.06 -0.58 12.46
N ALA A 44 18.21 0.09 12.35
CA ALA A 44 19.30 -0.24 11.41
C ALA A 44 18.92 -0.24 9.92
N GLY A 45 17.81 0.40 9.55
CA GLY A 45 17.29 0.49 8.18
C GLY A 45 16.17 -0.51 7.88
N HIS A 46 15.94 -1.50 8.75
CA HIS A 46 14.96 -2.54 8.53
C HIS A 46 13.51 -2.03 8.58
N ALA A 47 13.21 -1.01 9.39
CA ALA A 47 11.87 -0.43 9.41
C ALA A 47 11.50 0.24 8.08
N GLY A 48 12.44 1.01 7.50
CA GLY A 48 12.25 1.59 6.17
C GLY A 48 12.08 0.51 5.09
N ARG A 49 12.94 -0.51 5.11
CA ARG A 49 12.84 -1.63 4.16
C ARG A 49 11.53 -2.41 4.29
N ALA A 50 11.03 -2.60 5.50
CA ALA A 50 9.75 -3.26 5.73
C ALA A 50 8.60 -2.45 5.11
N ILE A 51 8.59 -1.12 5.29
CA ILE A 51 7.58 -0.24 4.67
C ILE A 51 7.64 -0.32 3.13
N GLU A 52 8.83 -0.35 2.52
CA GLU A 52 8.98 -0.51 1.07
C GLU A 52 8.34 -1.82 0.57
N LEU A 53 8.66 -2.94 1.23
CA LEU A 53 8.12 -4.26 0.87
C LEU A 53 6.60 -4.32 1.07
N ILE A 54 6.06 -3.67 2.10
CA ILE A 54 4.61 -3.60 2.33
C ILE A 54 3.93 -2.78 1.22
N LYS A 55 4.54 -1.69 0.75
CA LYS A 55 4.02 -0.90 -0.38
C LYS A 55 4.05 -1.69 -1.69
N GLU A 56 5.11 -2.48 -1.92
CA GLU A 56 5.16 -3.43 -3.04
C GLU A 56 4.02 -4.44 -2.93
N ALA A 57 3.74 -4.99 -1.73
CA ALA A 57 2.61 -5.88 -1.51
C ALA A 57 1.23 -5.20 -1.75
N GLN A 58 1.03 -3.95 -1.32
CA GLN A 58 -0.18 -3.18 -1.63
C GLN A 58 -0.38 -3.03 -3.14
N SER A 59 0.70 -2.77 -3.89
CA SER A 59 0.67 -2.73 -5.35
C SER A 59 0.23 -4.08 -5.92
N GLU A 60 0.86 -5.19 -5.51
CA GLU A 60 0.51 -6.53 -6.02
C GLU A 60 -0.94 -6.93 -5.70
N VAL A 61 -1.48 -6.54 -4.54
CA VAL A 61 -2.91 -6.76 -4.19
C VAL A 61 -3.82 -6.01 -5.17
N ALA A 62 -3.52 -4.75 -5.47
CA ALA A 62 -4.30 -3.97 -6.45
C ALA A 62 -4.20 -4.57 -7.86
N ILE A 63 -3.02 -5.01 -8.27
CA ILE A 63 -2.77 -5.66 -9.56
C ILE A 63 -3.57 -6.97 -9.66
N ALA A 64 -3.55 -7.79 -8.61
CA ALA A 64 -4.31 -9.04 -8.56
C ALA A 64 -5.82 -8.79 -8.67
N ASP A 65 -6.33 -7.75 -8.01
CA ASP A 65 -7.72 -7.31 -8.11
C ASP A 65 -8.09 -6.85 -9.54
N GLU A 66 -7.20 -6.11 -10.21
CA GLU A 66 -7.36 -5.67 -11.60
C GLU A 66 -7.37 -6.83 -12.61
N PHE A 67 -6.45 -7.79 -12.48
CA PHE A 67 -6.40 -8.98 -13.34
C PHE A 67 -7.67 -9.82 -13.19
N HIS A 68 -8.16 -10.01 -11.96
CA HIS A 68 -9.41 -10.75 -11.75
C HIS A 68 -10.60 -10.05 -12.42
N GLN A 69 -10.61 -8.72 -12.46
CA GLN A 69 -11.68 -7.95 -13.10
C GLN A 69 -11.53 -7.82 -14.62
N GLY A 70 -10.49 -8.42 -15.22
CA GLY A 70 -10.20 -8.28 -16.64
C GLY A 70 -9.84 -6.84 -17.05
N ARG A 71 -9.46 -5.98 -16.10
CA ARG A 71 -9.02 -4.59 -16.37
C ARG A 71 -7.57 -4.50 -16.81
N ARG A 72 -6.83 -5.59 -16.65
CA ARG A 72 -5.41 -5.72 -16.97
C ARG A 72 -5.20 -7.07 -17.66
N TRP A 73 -4.47 -7.07 -18.77
CA TRP A 73 -4.26 -8.21 -19.67
C TRP A 73 -2.79 -8.41 -19.98
#